data_AF-A0A7L6A9N5-F1
#
_entry.id   AF-A0A7L6A9N5-F1
#
_cell.length_a   1.000
_cell.length_b   1.000
_cell.length_c   1.000
_cell.angle_alpha   90.00
_cell.angle_beta   90.00
_cell.angle_gamma   90.00
#
_symmetry.space_group_name_H-M   'P 1'
#
loop_
_entity.id
_entity.type
_entity.pdbx_description
1 polymer ?
#
loop_
_entity_poly.entity_id
_entity_poly.type
_entity_poly.pdbx_seq_one_letter_code
_entity_poly.pdbx_strand_id
1 'polypeptide(L)'
;MHSAVTTIPTPQERMDVAFDNYFALSDVLREDLLALLETEIDSQHWRRNYVRVSASLIEGYAHCLREMCAVSFECVAPEISEREAEVIRSERSFNANERIKLTLRAAYKLFELQPAPNFGGHEWPSAQRVLERRHLLMHPKTPADLEISNELWLKLRDDVTWLVEQLFNFIAALQAKHGG
;
A
#
# COMPACT_ATOMS: atom_id res chain seq x y z
N MET A 1 -20.07 23.46 34.33
CA MET A 1 -19.00 22.80 33.55
C MET A 1 -19.41 21.36 33.32
N HIS A 2 -19.96 21.04 32.15
CA HIS A 2 -20.18 19.65 31.76
C HIS A 2 -18.89 19.13 31.15
N SER A 3 -18.25 18.19 31.83
CA SER A 3 -17.17 17.41 31.25
C SER A 3 -17.76 16.59 30.10
N ALA A 4 -17.36 16.88 28.87
CA ALA A 4 -17.65 16.00 27.75
C ALA A 4 -16.99 14.65 28.05
N VAL A 5 -17.79 13.62 28.25
CA VAL A 5 -17.28 12.24 28.31
C VAL A 5 -16.94 11.88 26.88
N THR A 6 -15.64 11.90 26.55
CA THR A 6 -15.16 11.39 25.27
C THR A 6 -15.35 9.87 25.30
N THR A 7 -16.42 9.38 24.67
CA THR A 7 -16.66 7.95 24.52
C THR A 7 -15.58 7.36 23.63
N ILE A 8 -14.94 6.27 24.09
CA ILE A 8 -13.97 5.52 23.28
C ILE A 8 -14.74 4.88 22.12
N PRO A 9 -14.32 5.09 20.86
CA PRO A 9 -14.97 4.49 19.71
C PRO A 9 -14.98 2.96 19.78
N THR A 10 -16.10 2.35 19.41
CA THR A 10 -16.23 0.90 19.27
C THR A 10 -15.36 0.37 18.12
N PRO A 11 -15.02 -0.94 18.10
CA PRO A 11 -14.30 -1.52 16.98
C PRO A 11 -15.00 -1.32 15.63
N GLN A 12 -16.34 -1.37 15.60
CA GLN A 12 -17.10 -1.13 14.38
C GLN A 12 -16.90 0.31 13.87
N GLU A 13 -17.09 1.31 14.73
CA GLU A 13 -16.90 2.72 14.35
C GLU A 13 -15.47 2.99 13.86
N ARG A 14 -14.47 2.35 14.47
CA ARG A 14 -13.06 2.45 14.03
C ARG A 14 -12.84 1.78 12.67
N MET A 15 -13.48 0.64 12.44
CA MET A 15 -13.42 -0.05 11.16
C MET A 15 -14.08 0.79 10.06
N ASP A 16 -15.25 1.37 10.34
CA ASP A 16 -15.97 2.25 9.40
C ASP A 16 -15.10 3.45 9.04
N VAL A 17 -14.48 4.11 10.02
CA VAL A 17 -13.53 5.21 9.78
C VAL A 17 -12.32 4.77 8.95
N ALA A 18 -11.80 3.55 9.17
CA ALA A 18 -10.69 3.03 8.38
C ALA A 18 -11.09 2.78 6.92
N PHE A 19 -12.32 2.29 6.67
CA PHE A 19 -12.87 2.13 5.32
C PHE A 19 -13.16 3.48 4.64
N ASP A 20 -13.76 4.44 5.35
CA ASP A 20 -14.02 5.78 4.81
C ASP A 20 -12.72 6.46 4.39
N ASN A 21 -11.69 6.38 5.23
CA ASN A 21 -10.35 6.89 4.89
C ASN A 21 -9.74 6.15 3.70
N TYR A 22 -9.92 4.83 3.62
CA TYR A 22 -9.48 4.05 2.47
C TYR A 22 -10.14 4.51 1.17
N PHE A 23 -11.47 4.65 1.15
CA PHE A 23 -12.20 5.09 -0.05
C PHE A 23 -11.78 6.49 -0.46
N ALA A 24 -11.79 7.44 0.48
CA ALA A 24 -11.42 8.83 0.20
C ALA A 24 -9.98 8.97 -0.32
N LEU A 25 -9.02 8.29 0.32
CA LEU A 25 -7.62 8.33 -0.13
C LEU A 25 -7.45 7.60 -1.47
N SER A 26 -8.14 6.48 -1.65
CA SER A 26 -8.12 5.71 -2.90
C SER A 26 -8.62 6.54 -4.08
N ASP A 27 -9.71 7.26 -3.92
CA ASP A 27 -10.29 8.07 -4.99
C ASP A 27 -9.28 9.11 -5.50
N VAL A 28 -8.67 9.87 -4.57
CA VAL A 28 -7.65 10.87 -4.92
C VAL A 28 -6.44 10.25 -5.63
N LEU A 29 -5.87 9.18 -5.07
CA LEU A 29 -4.64 8.58 -5.62
C LEU A 29 -4.89 7.87 -6.96
N ARG A 30 -6.10 7.34 -7.16
CA ARG A 30 -6.52 6.76 -8.44
C ARG A 30 -6.75 7.85 -9.48
N GLU A 31 -7.40 8.94 -9.13
CA GLU A 31 -7.58 10.10 -10.02
C GLU A 31 -6.22 10.63 -10.49
N ASP A 32 -5.26 10.81 -9.57
CA ASP A 32 -3.89 11.24 -9.92
C ASP A 32 -3.21 10.28 -10.90
N LEU A 33 -3.33 8.96 -10.68
CA LEU A 33 -2.74 7.95 -11.56
C LEU A 33 -3.44 7.93 -12.93
N LEU A 34 -4.76 8.01 -12.96
CA LEU A 34 -5.54 8.02 -14.20
C LEU A 34 -5.24 9.25 -15.05
N ALA A 35 -5.22 10.45 -14.45
CA ALA A 35 -4.88 11.68 -15.15
C ALA A 35 -3.47 11.61 -15.77
N LEU A 36 -2.53 10.95 -15.08
CA LEU A 36 -1.19 10.75 -15.61
C LEU A 36 -1.17 9.74 -16.77
N LEU A 37 -1.91 8.64 -16.67
CA LEU A 37 -2.03 7.64 -17.73
C LEU A 37 -2.71 8.20 -19.00
N GLU A 38 -3.71 9.07 -18.84
CA GLU A 38 -4.40 9.75 -19.95
C GLU A 38 -3.47 10.71 -20.71
N THR A 39 -2.40 11.16 -20.07
CA THR A 39 -1.41 12.09 -20.63
C THR A 39 -0.06 11.40 -20.85
N GLU A 40 -0.06 10.09 -21.14
CA GLU A 40 1.16 9.33 -21.42
C GLU A 40 1.97 9.97 -22.55
N ILE A 41 3.17 10.43 -22.20
CA ILE A 41 4.14 11.02 -23.12
C ILE A 41 5.49 10.41 -22.80
N ASP A 42 6.22 9.99 -23.83
CA ASP A 42 7.58 9.46 -23.68
C ASP A 42 8.58 10.57 -23.30
N SER A 43 8.60 10.91 -22.01
CA SER A 43 9.47 11.93 -21.45
C SER A 43 9.97 11.55 -20.06
N GLN A 44 11.16 12.04 -19.72
CA GLN A 44 11.72 11.85 -18.37
C GLN A 44 10.83 12.48 -17.28
N HIS A 45 10.15 13.59 -17.57
CA HIS A 45 9.23 14.22 -16.64
C HIS A 45 8.07 13.28 -16.30
N TRP A 46 7.42 12.73 -17.34
CA TRP A 46 6.28 11.84 -17.17
C TRP A 46 6.67 10.56 -16.42
N ARG A 47 7.77 9.89 -16.81
CA ARG A 47 8.25 8.67 -16.12
C ARG A 47 8.53 8.89 -14.64
N ARG A 48 9.11 10.04 -14.27
CA ARG A 48 9.35 10.38 -12.85
C ARG A 48 8.05 10.55 -12.08
N ASN A 49 7.06 11.22 -12.67
CA ASN A 49 5.77 11.41 -12.04
C ASN A 49 5.02 10.09 -11.91
N TYR A 50 5.14 9.20 -12.90
CA TYR A 50 4.55 7.86 -12.82
C TYR A 50 5.05 7.08 -11.62
N VAL A 51 6.37 7.04 -11.42
CA VAL A 51 6.95 6.36 -10.26
C VAL A 51 6.50 7.00 -8.95
N ARG A 52 6.45 8.33 -8.86
CA ARG A 52 6.00 9.03 -7.64
C ARG A 52 4.54 8.75 -7.31
N VAL A 53 3.64 8.93 -8.28
CA VAL A 53 2.20 8.73 -8.11
C VAL A 53 1.89 7.27 -7.79
N SER A 54 2.47 6.33 -8.54
CA SER A 54 2.28 4.90 -8.31
C SER A 54 2.78 4.47 -6.93
N ALA A 55 3.95 4.95 -6.50
CA ALA A 55 4.46 4.65 -5.16
C ALA A 55 3.57 5.26 -4.06
N SER A 56 3.07 6.50 -4.24
CA SER A 56 2.09 7.10 -3.33
C SER A 56 0.81 6.27 -3.21
N LEU A 57 0.28 5.77 -4.34
CA LEU A 57 -0.87 4.85 -4.35
C LEU A 57 -0.57 3.59 -3.52
N ILE A 58 0.56 2.94 -3.80
CA ILE A 58 0.96 1.69 -3.14
C ILE A 58 1.14 1.88 -1.63
N GLU A 59 1.86 2.93 -1.22
CA GLU A 59 2.10 3.23 0.20
C GLU A 59 0.83 3.68 0.92
N GLY A 60 -0.03 4.47 0.25
CA GLY A 60 -1.32 4.90 0.79
C GLY A 60 -2.25 3.71 1.04
N TYR A 61 -2.35 2.79 0.09
CA TYR A 61 -3.14 1.57 0.26
C TYR A 61 -2.58 0.69 1.38
N ALA A 62 -1.27 0.47 1.42
CA ALA A 62 -0.64 -0.31 2.49
C ALA A 62 -0.92 0.31 3.87
N HIS A 63 -0.90 1.64 3.98
CA HIS A 63 -1.27 2.33 5.21
C HIS A 63 -2.74 2.11 5.60
N CYS A 64 -3.67 2.29 4.67
CA CYS A 64 -5.10 2.04 4.95
C CYS A 64 -5.37 0.58 5.37
N LEU A 65 -4.73 -0.38 4.69
CA LEU A 65 -4.83 -1.79 5.07
C LEU A 65 -4.28 -2.06 6.47
N ARG A 66 -3.20 -1.38 6.86
CA ARG A 66 -2.66 -1.46 8.22
C ARG A 66 -3.67 -0.97 9.26
N GLU A 67 -4.36 0.15 9.01
CA GLU A 67 -5.40 0.66 9.90
C GLU A 67 -6.53 -0.36 10.08
N MET A 68 -7.02 -0.95 8.98
CA MET A 68 -8.03 -2.02 9.05
C MET A 68 -7.52 -3.22 9.86
N CYS A 69 -6.28 -3.65 9.60
CA CYS A 69 -5.65 -4.74 10.34
C CYS A 69 -5.51 -4.43 11.84
N ALA A 70 -5.20 -3.18 12.21
CA ALA A 70 -5.07 -2.77 13.60
C ALA A 70 -6.38 -2.92 14.36
N VAL A 71 -7.51 -2.61 13.72
CA VAL A 71 -8.85 -2.82 14.30
C VAL A 71 -9.17 -4.32 14.40
N SER A 72 -8.94 -5.09 13.32
CA SER A 72 -9.21 -6.54 13.30
C SER A 72 -8.37 -7.32 14.30
N PHE A 73 -7.10 -6.94 14.49
CA PHE A 73 -6.17 -7.58 15.41
C PHE A 73 -6.63 -7.49 16.87
N GLU A 74 -7.39 -6.47 17.23
CA GLU A 74 -7.98 -6.34 18.57
C GLU A 74 -9.21 -7.24 18.76
N CYS A 75 -9.82 -7.71 17.66
CA CYS A 75 -11.07 -8.46 17.67
C CYS A 75 -10.89 -9.97 17.45
N VAL A 76 -9.87 -10.38 16.70
CA VAL A 76 -9.62 -11.78 16.32
C VAL A 76 -8.13 -12.08 16.41
N ALA A 77 -7.76 -13.28 16.90
CA ALA A 77 -6.38 -13.72 17.02
C ALA A 77 -6.08 -14.94 16.11
N PRO A 78 -6.02 -14.77 14.76
CA PRO A 78 -5.33 -15.76 13.94
C PRO A 78 -3.83 -15.72 14.21
N GLU A 79 -3.11 -16.79 13.85
CA GLU A 79 -1.65 -16.87 14.00
C GLU A 79 -0.93 -15.88 13.06
N ILE A 80 -0.73 -14.66 13.55
CA ILE A 80 0.19 -13.69 12.95
C ILE A 80 1.56 -13.79 13.63
N SER A 81 2.62 -13.59 12.85
CA SER A 81 3.98 -13.58 13.38
C SER A 81 4.24 -12.30 14.19
N GLU A 82 5.24 -12.34 15.07
CA GLU A 82 5.63 -11.18 15.88
C GLU A 82 5.94 -9.94 15.04
N ARG A 83 6.64 -10.10 13.90
CA ARG A 83 6.93 -8.98 12.97
C ARG A 83 5.68 -8.44 12.28
N GLU A 84 4.73 -9.30 11.92
CA GLU A 84 3.43 -8.88 11.37
C GLU A 84 2.62 -8.09 12.42
N ALA A 85 2.63 -8.53 13.68
CA ALA A 85 1.99 -7.80 14.77
C ALA A 85 2.68 -6.45 15.05
N GLU A 86 4.02 -6.41 15.01
CA GLU A 86 4.78 -5.19 15.27
C GLU A 86 4.50 -4.12 14.21
N VAL A 87 4.46 -4.48 12.92
CA VAL A 87 4.16 -3.52 11.85
C VAL A 87 2.73 -2.97 11.95
N ILE A 88 1.77 -3.82 12.35
CA ILE A 88 0.37 -3.40 12.55
C ILE A 88 0.27 -2.43 13.74
N ARG A 89 1.10 -2.56 14.77
CA ARG A 89 1.08 -1.65 15.91
C ARG A 89 1.84 -0.36 15.63
N SER A 90 3.01 -0.45 15.00
CA SER A 90 3.91 0.68 14.76
C SER A 90 4.74 0.49 13.51
N GLU A 91 4.67 1.48 12.62
CA GLU A 91 5.42 1.47 11.36
C GLU A 91 6.87 1.97 11.50
N ARG A 92 7.22 2.57 12.64
CA ARG A 92 8.47 3.34 12.82
C ARG A 92 9.75 2.52 12.64
N SER A 93 9.69 1.23 12.94
CA SER A 93 10.83 0.31 12.89
C SER A 93 11.03 -0.33 11.50
N PHE A 94 10.13 -0.07 10.55
CA PHE A 94 10.07 -0.79 9.27
C PHE A 94 10.27 0.15 8.10
N ASN A 95 11.06 -0.29 7.11
CA ASN A 95 11.15 0.43 5.84
C ASN A 95 9.87 0.23 4.99
N ALA A 96 9.70 1.03 3.94
CA ALA A 96 8.49 1.01 3.11
C ALA A 96 8.19 -0.39 2.51
N ASN A 97 9.22 -1.10 2.05
CA ASN A 97 9.06 -2.45 1.50
C ASN A 97 8.58 -3.44 2.57
N GLU A 98 9.16 -3.39 3.77
CA GLU A 98 8.72 -4.23 4.89
C GLU A 98 7.30 -3.92 5.32
N ARG A 99 6.93 -2.63 5.37
CA ARG A 99 5.58 -2.18 5.69
C ARG A 99 4.54 -2.79 4.74
N ILE A 100 4.76 -2.69 3.42
CA ILE A 100 3.85 -3.26 2.42
C ILE A 100 3.74 -4.77 2.57
N LYS A 101 4.89 -5.48 2.58
CA LYS A 101 4.92 -6.94 2.63
C LYS A 101 4.27 -7.49 3.90
N LEU A 102 4.66 -6.99 5.06
CA LEU A 102 4.16 -7.50 6.34
C LEU A 102 2.69 -7.14 6.54
N THR A 103 2.26 -5.94 6.13
CA THR A 103 0.85 -5.55 6.22
C THR A 103 -0.01 -6.42 5.32
N LEU A 104 0.36 -6.63 4.05
CA LEU A 104 -0.42 -7.49 3.16
C LEU A 104 -0.50 -8.93 3.67
N ARG A 105 0.61 -9.49 4.17
CA ARG A 105 0.58 -10.83 4.79
C ARG A 105 -0.36 -10.88 5.98
N ALA A 106 -0.29 -9.89 6.86
CA ALA A 106 -1.14 -9.84 8.04
C ALA A 106 -2.61 -9.65 7.66
N ALA A 107 -2.92 -8.82 6.67
CA ALA A 107 -4.27 -8.61 6.16
C ALA A 107 -4.86 -9.92 5.62
N TYR A 108 -4.15 -10.63 4.74
CA TYR A 108 -4.64 -11.92 4.23
C TYR A 108 -4.90 -12.94 5.34
N LYS A 109 -4.11 -12.92 6.42
CA LYS A 109 -4.34 -13.80 7.58
C LYS A 109 -5.53 -13.35 8.43
N LEU A 110 -5.61 -12.07 8.77
CA LEU A 110 -6.65 -11.50 9.63
C LEU A 110 -8.04 -11.60 9.00
N PHE A 111 -8.12 -11.44 7.68
CA PHE A 111 -9.35 -11.59 6.91
C PHE A 111 -9.52 -12.99 6.32
N GLU A 112 -8.58 -13.91 6.62
CA GLU A 112 -8.60 -15.31 6.17
C GLU A 112 -8.85 -15.44 4.65
N LEU A 113 -8.10 -14.68 3.86
CA LEU A 113 -8.21 -14.59 2.40
C LEU A 113 -7.18 -15.50 1.72
N GLN A 114 -7.52 -16.00 0.54
CA GLN A 114 -6.63 -16.80 -0.32
C GLN A 114 -6.92 -16.52 -1.81
N PRO A 115 -5.92 -16.69 -2.71
CA PRO A 115 -4.51 -16.99 -2.42
C PRO A 115 -3.73 -15.76 -1.95
N ALA A 116 -2.85 -15.93 -0.96
CA ALA A 116 -1.99 -14.84 -0.49
C ALA A 116 -0.84 -14.52 -1.48
N PRO A 117 -0.34 -13.26 -1.54
CA PRO A 117 0.77 -12.90 -2.42
C PRO A 117 2.05 -13.69 -2.13
N ASN A 118 2.73 -14.14 -3.18
CA ASN A 118 4.01 -14.85 -3.04
C ASN A 118 5.19 -13.88 -2.89
N PHE A 119 5.44 -13.42 -1.67
CA PHE A 119 6.59 -12.57 -1.34
C PHE A 119 7.95 -13.30 -1.27
N GLY A 120 7.99 -14.60 -1.59
CA GLY A 120 9.21 -15.39 -1.74
C GLY A 120 9.63 -15.60 -3.20
N GLY A 121 8.78 -15.23 -4.16
CA GLY A 121 9.07 -15.27 -5.58
C GLY A 121 10.02 -14.17 -6.05
N HIS A 122 10.47 -14.28 -7.30
CA HIS A 122 11.34 -13.30 -7.96
C HIS A 122 10.70 -11.92 -8.16
N GLU A 123 9.37 -11.86 -8.19
CA GLU A 123 8.56 -10.67 -8.41
C GLU A 123 8.68 -9.69 -7.24
N TRP A 124 8.76 -10.18 -5.99
CA TRP A 124 8.86 -9.30 -4.83
C TRP A 124 10.17 -8.50 -4.81
N PRO A 125 11.36 -9.11 -4.85
CA PRO A 125 12.62 -8.38 -4.95
C PRO A 125 12.66 -7.42 -6.15
N SER A 126 12.00 -7.80 -7.24
CA SER A 126 11.84 -6.95 -8.42
C SER A 126 11.06 -5.68 -8.09
N ALA A 127 9.89 -5.85 -7.48
CA ALA A 127 8.95 -4.79 -7.15
C ALA A 127 9.49 -3.77 -6.14
N GLN A 128 10.40 -4.19 -5.25
CA GLN A 128 11.03 -3.28 -4.26
C GLN A 128 11.75 -2.09 -4.91
N ARG A 129 12.20 -2.23 -6.17
CA ARG A 129 12.85 -1.16 -6.93
C ARG A 129 11.98 0.06 -7.13
N VAL A 130 10.65 -0.08 -7.13
CA VAL A 130 9.74 1.06 -7.27
C VAL A 130 9.91 2.05 -6.12
N LEU A 131 9.96 1.54 -4.89
CA LEU A 131 10.12 2.37 -3.69
C LEU A 131 11.53 2.93 -3.56
N GLU A 132 12.54 2.12 -3.89
CA GLU A 132 13.93 2.58 -3.97
C GLU A 132 14.05 3.72 -4.98
N ARG A 133 13.44 3.57 -6.15
CA ARG A 133 13.46 4.59 -7.18
C ARG A 133 12.69 5.84 -6.75
N ARG A 134 11.50 5.69 -6.16
CA ARG A 134 10.76 6.82 -5.58
C ARG A 134 11.59 7.56 -4.54
N HIS A 135 12.33 6.86 -3.68
CA HIS A 135 13.20 7.51 -2.70
C HIS A 135 14.24 8.42 -3.38
N LEU A 136 14.94 7.91 -4.40
CA LEU A 136 15.89 8.70 -5.19
C LEU A 136 15.24 9.91 -5.87
N LEU A 137 14.04 9.73 -6.43
CA LEU A 137 13.31 10.81 -7.10
C LEU A 137 12.81 11.90 -6.16
N MET A 138 12.57 11.58 -4.88
CA MET A 138 12.11 12.52 -3.86
C MET A 138 13.26 13.20 -3.13
N HIS A 139 14.42 12.57 -3.09
CA HIS A 139 15.61 13.07 -2.39
C HIS A 139 16.87 13.01 -3.27
N PRO A 140 16.84 13.60 -4.49
CA PRO A 140 17.95 13.48 -5.43
C PRO A 140 19.22 14.11 -4.86
N LYS A 141 20.35 13.42 -5.03
CA LYS A 141 21.70 13.90 -4.68
C LYS A 141 22.48 14.29 -5.93
N THR A 142 22.14 13.66 -7.06
CA THR A 142 22.75 13.91 -8.36
C THR A 142 21.68 13.97 -9.45
N PRO A 143 21.96 14.57 -10.63
CA PRO A 143 21.05 14.51 -11.77
C PRO A 143 20.72 13.08 -12.23
N ALA A 144 21.65 12.14 -12.07
CA ALA A 144 21.44 10.72 -12.42
C ALA A 144 20.32 10.07 -11.57
N ASP A 145 20.11 10.54 -10.34
CA ASP A 145 19.00 10.08 -9.48
C ASP A 145 17.63 10.45 -10.06
N LEU A 146 17.56 11.36 -11.03
CA LEU A 146 16.35 11.79 -11.72
C LEU A 146 16.16 11.13 -13.10
N GLU A 147 17.16 10.39 -13.59
CA GLU A 147 17.15 9.76 -14.90
C GLU A 147 16.57 8.34 -14.86
N ILE A 148 15.56 8.08 -15.69
CA ILE A 148 14.93 6.76 -15.84
C ILE A 148 15.17 6.29 -17.27
N SER A 149 16.19 5.47 -17.46
CA SER A 149 16.51 4.89 -18.78
C SER A 149 15.33 4.07 -19.32
N ASN A 150 15.28 3.84 -20.64
CA ASN A 150 14.22 3.03 -21.26
C ASN A 150 14.17 1.62 -20.67
N GLU A 151 15.34 1.01 -20.43
CA GLU A 151 15.42 -0.32 -19.83
C GLU A 151 14.87 -0.33 -18.40
N LEU A 152 15.25 0.67 -17.59
CA LEU A 152 14.75 0.78 -16.22
C LEU A 152 13.25 1.08 -16.20
N TRP A 153 12.76 1.91 -17.13
CA TRP A 153 11.35 2.27 -17.25
C TRP A 153 10.46 1.03 -17.45
N LEU A 154 10.82 0.15 -18.39
CA LEU A 154 10.05 -1.06 -18.66
C LEU A 154 9.94 -1.94 -17.41
N LYS A 155 11.06 -2.15 -16.71
CA LYS A 155 11.10 -2.91 -15.46
C LYS A 155 10.24 -2.28 -14.37
N LEU A 156 10.35 -0.97 -14.16
CA LEU A 156 9.57 -0.25 -13.15
C LEU A 156 8.07 -0.31 -13.41
N ARG A 157 7.64 -0.31 -14.68
CA ARG A 157 6.23 -0.44 -15.01
C ARG A 157 5.69 -1.81 -14.61
N ASP A 158 6.40 -2.88 -14.97
CA ASP A 158 6.02 -4.25 -14.61
C ASP A 158 6.02 -4.44 -13.08
N ASP A 159 7.02 -3.87 -12.41
CA ASP A 159 7.15 -3.86 -10.95
C ASP A 159 5.97 -3.14 -10.26
N VAL A 160 5.54 -1.99 -10.80
CA VAL A 160 4.35 -1.25 -10.32
C VAL A 160 3.09 -2.08 -10.53
N THR A 161 2.90 -2.63 -11.73
CA THR A 161 1.74 -3.46 -12.06
C THR A 161 1.59 -4.60 -11.06
N TRP A 162 2.67 -5.34 -10.79
CA TRP A 162 2.62 -6.44 -9.83
C TRP A 162 2.21 -5.99 -8.42
N LEU A 163 2.72 -4.85 -7.91
CA LEU A 163 2.35 -4.34 -6.59
C LEU A 163 0.89 -3.90 -6.51
N VAL A 164 0.43 -3.16 -7.51
CA VAL A 164 -0.96 -2.69 -7.60
C VAL A 164 -1.91 -3.88 -7.70
N GLU A 165 -1.56 -4.93 -8.44
CA GLU A 165 -2.32 -6.17 -8.50
C GLU A 165 -2.45 -6.83 -7.12
N GLN A 166 -1.40 -6.89 -6.30
CA GLN A 166 -1.50 -7.50 -4.97
C GLN A 166 -2.49 -6.75 -4.07
N LEU A 167 -2.53 -5.42 -4.19
CA LEU A 167 -3.45 -4.54 -3.46
C LEU A 167 -4.90 -4.71 -3.94
N PHE A 168 -5.14 -4.74 -5.24
CA PHE A 168 -6.49 -4.94 -5.77
C PHE A 168 -7.00 -6.38 -5.58
N ASN A 169 -6.13 -7.38 -5.67
CA ASN A 169 -6.47 -8.77 -5.37
C ASN A 169 -6.94 -8.92 -3.92
N PHE A 170 -6.34 -8.17 -2.99
CA PHE A 170 -6.82 -8.15 -1.60
C PHE A 170 -8.26 -7.64 -1.52
N ILE A 171 -8.56 -6.50 -2.13
CA ILE A 171 -9.90 -5.89 -2.09
C ILE A 171 -10.94 -6.79 -2.78
N ALA A 172 -10.59 -7.35 -3.93
CA ALA A 172 -11.44 -8.29 -4.64
C ALA A 172 -11.71 -9.56 -3.81
N ALA A 173 -10.69 -10.12 -3.14
CA ALA A 173 -10.86 -11.27 -2.26
C ALA A 173 -11.72 -10.94 -1.03
N LEU A 174 -11.54 -9.76 -0.44
CA LEU A 174 -12.33 -9.28 0.69
C LEU A 174 -13.81 -9.12 0.29
N GLN A 175 -14.08 -8.48 -0.84
CA GLN A 175 -15.43 -8.32 -1.41
C GLN A 175 -16.07 -9.67 -1.71
N ALA A 176 -15.35 -10.59 -2.37
CA ALA A 176 -15.89 -11.91 -2.69
C ALA A 176 -16.25 -12.72 -1.43
N LYS A 177 -15.53 -12.53 -0.32
CA LYS A 177 -15.79 -13.24 0.93
C LYS A 177 -16.86 -12.59 1.81
N HIS A 178 -16.95 -11.25 1.82
CA HIS A 178 -17.74 -10.51 2.81
C HIS A 178 -18.74 -9.50 2.25
N GLY A 179 -18.66 -9.15 0.96
CA GLY A 179 -19.45 -8.10 0.32
C GLY A 179 -20.78 -8.59 -0.26
N GLY A 180 -21.52 -9.40 0.50
CA GLY A 180 -22.80 -10.00 0.08
C GLY A 180 -23.78 -9.06 -0.62
#